data_AF-A0A3K8S6Q8-F1
#
_entry.id   AF-A0A3K8S6Q8-F1
#
_cell.length_a   1.000
_cell.length_b   1.000
_cell.length_c   1.000
_cell.angle_alpha   90.00
_cell.angle_beta   90.00
_cell.angle_gamma   90.00
#
_symmetry.space_group_name_H-M   'P 1'
#
loop_
_entity.id
_entity.type
_entity.pdbx_description
1 polymer ?
#
loop_
_entity_poly.entity_id
_entity_poly.type
_entity_poly.pdbx_seq_one_letter_code
_entity_poly.pdbx_strand_id
1 'polypeptide(L)'
;MKRLILLLLFTASAWAQPLEVQTSQNAGSTLRPLTTQQQATVWGVTPEEWQRYLTLKQQARGVWSPGLDPLTTLGVEAESDHERQRFAELLVRQEYRRLEKELAFQRAYDAAWQRLYPGLTPLKTTSASTSRVSLFVQEDCPPCDSLLRTLLAQQRPLDIWLVGSEGDDNRVRRWAMAHGIDAKLVSEHSITLNHDAGRWLLLGQSKIPVALERKGEQWREVLP
;
A
#
# COMPACT_ATOMS: atom_id res chain seq x y z
N MET A 1 74.47 1.43 34.88
CA MET A 1 73.62 1.27 36.08
C MET A 1 72.43 2.23 35.96
N LYS A 2 71.23 1.74 35.68
CA LYS A 2 69.98 2.52 35.72
C LYS A 2 68.92 1.62 36.35
N ARG A 3 68.54 1.92 37.59
CA ARG A 3 67.47 1.25 38.33
C ARG A 3 66.16 1.94 37.96
N LEU A 4 65.21 1.20 37.39
CA LEU A 4 63.88 1.71 37.09
C LEU A 4 62.92 1.28 38.21
N ILE A 5 62.27 2.26 38.82
CA ILE A 5 61.32 2.13 39.92
C ILE A 5 59.96 1.75 39.33
N LEU A 6 59.35 0.67 39.84
CA LEU A 6 58.00 0.23 39.47
C LEU A 6 56.98 1.01 40.32
N LEU A 7 56.13 1.82 39.68
CA LEU A 7 54.95 2.44 40.30
C LEU A 7 53.78 1.44 40.29
N LEU A 8 53.30 1.07 41.47
CA LEU A 8 52.08 0.27 41.67
C LEU A 8 50.87 1.21 41.72
N LEU A 9 49.95 1.07 40.76
CA LEU A 9 48.63 1.71 40.77
C LEU A 9 47.62 0.78 41.46
N PHE A 10 47.09 1.20 42.62
CA PHE A 10 45.98 0.53 43.30
C PHE A 10 44.67 0.85 42.57
N THR A 11 43.98 -0.18 42.07
CA THR A 11 42.59 -0.07 41.60
C THR A 11 41.65 -0.57 42.70
N ALA A 12 40.82 0.32 43.23
CA ALA A 12 39.75 -0.07 44.14
C ALA A 12 38.58 -0.64 43.33
N SER A 13 38.31 -1.93 43.46
CA SER A 13 37.12 -2.57 42.87
C SER A 13 35.90 -2.28 43.75
N ALA A 14 34.99 -1.43 43.29
CA ALA A 14 33.66 -1.30 43.87
C ALA A 14 32.82 -2.52 43.48
N TRP A 15 32.45 -3.36 44.45
CA TRP A 15 31.57 -4.49 44.23
C TRP A 15 30.12 -4.00 44.19
N ALA A 16 29.56 -3.89 42.98
CA ALA A 16 28.13 -3.71 42.81
C ALA A 16 27.41 -5.02 43.16
N GLN A 17 26.53 -5.01 44.16
CA GLN A 17 25.68 -6.14 44.46
C GLN A 17 24.61 -6.25 43.36
N PRO A 18 24.39 -7.43 42.76
CA PRO A 18 23.30 -7.60 41.81
C PRO A 18 21.97 -7.45 42.55
N LEU A 19 21.07 -6.61 42.02
CA LEU A 19 19.67 -6.59 42.42
C LEU A 19 19.07 -7.97 42.14
N GLU A 20 18.68 -8.70 43.20
CA GLU A 20 17.80 -9.85 43.04
C GLU A 20 16.45 -9.36 42.53
N VAL A 21 16.21 -9.56 41.24
CA VAL A 21 14.88 -9.43 40.65
C VAL A 21 14.04 -10.57 41.23
N GLN A 22 13.18 -10.25 42.21
CA GLN A 22 12.14 -11.14 42.68
C GLN A 22 11.19 -11.43 41.51
N THR A 23 11.48 -12.51 40.79
CA THR A 23 10.59 -13.06 39.77
C THR A 23 9.36 -13.58 40.50
N SER A 24 8.28 -12.79 40.49
CA SER A 24 6.97 -13.25 40.92
C SER A 24 6.60 -14.47 40.08
N GLN A 25 6.59 -15.66 40.69
CA GLN A 25 6.11 -16.89 40.07
C GLN A 25 4.58 -16.80 39.97
N ASN A 26 4.10 -16.03 39.00
CA ASN A 26 2.69 -16.08 38.63
C ASN A 26 2.43 -17.38 37.87
N ALA A 27 1.62 -18.23 38.51
CA ALA A 27 0.98 -19.45 38.04
C ALA A 27 1.23 -19.82 36.56
N GLY A 28 1.91 -20.94 36.34
CA GLY A 28 2.10 -21.53 35.02
C GLY A 28 0.77 -21.78 34.32
N SER A 29 0.46 -20.95 33.33
CA SER A 29 -0.45 -21.33 32.25
C SER A 29 0.23 -22.43 31.45
N THR A 30 0.00 -23.70 31.81
CA THR A 30 0.37 -24.83 30.96
C THR A 30 -0.44 -24.74 29.68
N LEU A 31 0.14 -24.14 28.64
CA LEU A 31 -0.40 -24.17 27.29
C LEU A 31 -0.47 -25.64 26.86
N ARG A 32 -1.66 -26.25 26.95
CA ARG A 32 -1.87 -27.62 26.49
C ARG A 32 -1.78 -27.62 24.96
N PRO A 33 -0.88 -28.42 24.35
CA PRO A 33 -0.79 -28.49 22.90
C PRO A 33 -2.11 -29.02 22.32
N LEU A 34 -2.51 -28.45 21.17
CA LEU A 34 -3.69 -28.91 20.45
C LEU A 34 -3.50 -30.36 19.99
N THR A 35 -4.55 -31.16 20.15
CA THR A 35 -4.61 -32.50 19.55
C THR A 35 -4.61 -32.42 18.03
N THR A 36 -4.23 -33.50 17.34
CA THR A 36 -4.31 -33.58 15.87
C THR A 36 -5.69 -33.19 15.33
N GLN A 37 -6.76 -33.67 15.98
CA GLN A 37 -8.14 -33.32 15.62
C GLN A 37 -8.38 -31.80 15.67
N GLN A 38 -7.92 -31.16 16.74
CA GLN A 38 -8.08 -29.72 16.92
C GLN A 38 -7.23 -28.93 15.91
N GLN A 39 -6.00 -29.38 15.63
CA GLN A 39 -5.14 -28.76 14.62
C GLN A 39 -5.77 -28.85 13.23
N ALA A 40 -6.23 -30.03 12.83
CA ALA A 40 -6.94 -30.23 11.56
C ALA A 40 -8.18 -29.31 11.45
N THR A 41 -8.95 -29.22 12.53
CA THR A 41 -10.15 -28.36 12.59
C THR A 41 -9.82 -26.88 12.39
N VAL A 42 -8.73 -26.38 12.98
CA VAL A 42 -8.29 -24.98 12.81
C VAL A 42 -8.04 -24.63 11.35
N TRP A 43 -7.51 -25.59 10.58
CA TRP A 43 -7.18 -25.41 9.16
C TRP A 43 -8.29 -25.88 8.22
N GLY A 44 -9.41 -26.39 8.74
CA GLY A 44 -10.51 -26.90 7.91
C GLY A 44 -10.15 -28.13 7.07
N VAL A 45 -9.16 -28.90 7.51
CA VAL A 45 -8.70 -30.15 6.87
C VAL A 45 -9.08 -31.36 7.70
N THR A 46 -8.98 -32.56 7.12
CA THR A 46 -9.18 -33.80 7.89
C THR A 46 -7.96 -34.14 8.76
N PRO A 47 -8.09 -35.00 9.78
CA PRO A 47 -6.95 -35.48 10.57
C PRO A 47 -5.88 -36.18 9.74
N GLU A 48 -6.28 -36.88 8.67
CA GLU A 48 -5.38 -37.57 7.75
C GLU A 48 -4.60 -36.56 6.89
N GLU A 49 -5.26 -35.52 6.41
CA GLU A 49 -4.63 -34.41 5.68
C GLU A 49 -3.67 -33.63 6.58
N TRP A 50 -4.04 -33.44 7.85
CA TRP A 50 -3.13 -32.87 8.84
C TRP A 50 -1.87 -33.72 9.03
N GLN A 51 -2.03 -35.05 9.11
CA GLN A 51 -0.89 -35.96 9.21
C GLN A 51 -0.03 -35.92 7.94
N ARG A 52 -0.65 -35.86 6.75
CA ARG A 52 0.04 -35.68 5.47
C ARG A 52 0.87 -34.40 5.46
N TYR A 53 0.31 -33.29 5.93
CA TYR A 53 1.03 -32.02 6.11
C TYR A 53 2.28 -32.19 7.00
N LEU A 54 2.14 -32.83 8.16
CA LEU A 54 3.25 -33.05 9.08
C LEU A 54 4.37 -33.88 8.45
N THR A 55 4.03 -34.90 7.65
CA THR A 55 5.00 -35.70 6.91
C THR A 55 5.70 -34.90 5.82
N LEU A 56 4.97 -34.13 5.00
CA LEU A 56 5.54 -33.30 3.93
C LEU A 56 6.52 -32.25 4.49
N LYS A 57 6.22 -31.69 5.67
CA LYS A 57 7.09 -30.74 6.37
C LYS A 57 8.45 -31.34 6.79
N GLN A 58 8.55 -32.67 6.89
CA GLN A 58 9.81 -33.36 7.21
C GLN A 58 10.63 -33.71 5.95
N GLN A 59 10.10 -33.46 4.76
CA GLN A 59 10.72 -33.79 3.48
C GLN A 59 11.28 -32.54 2.77
N ALA A 60 11.63 -32.67 1.48
CA ALA A 60 12.18 -31.59 0.66
C ALA A 60 11.31 -30.31 0.69
N ARG A 61 9.97 -30.43 0.73
CA ARG A 61 9.05 -29.30 0.87
C ARG A 61 9.33 -28.45 2.12
N GLY A 62 9.59 -29.08 3.26
CA GLY A 62 9.93 -28.38 4.50
C GLY A 62 11.29 -27.68 4.45
N VAL A 63 12.22 -28.20 3.64
CA VAL A 63 13.53 -27.58 3.40
C VAL A 63 13.41 -26.38 2.46
N TRP A 64 12.64 -26.51 1.37
CA TRP A 64 12.46 -25.44 0.39
C TRP A 64 11.63 -24.28 0.90
N SER A 65 10.64 -24.55 1.75
CA SER A 65 9.71 -23.54 2.26
C SER A 65 9.47 -23.71 3.77
N PRO A 66 10.48 -23.42 4.61
CA PRO A 66 10.32 -23.51 6.05
C PRO A 66 9.18 -22.62 6.55
N GLY A 67 8.27 -23.19 7.35
CA GLY A 67 7.17 -22.44 7.96
C GLY A 67 5.97 -22.16 7.05
N LEU A 68 5.94 -22.75 5.84
CA LEU A 68 4.78 -22.64 4.96
C LEU A 68 3.51 -23.18 5.64
N ASP A 69 2.38 -22.51 5.42
CA ASP A 69 1.14 -22.88 6.06
C ASP A 69 0.63 -24.25 5.53
N PRO A 70 -0.20 -24.96 6.31
CA PRO A 70 -0.70 -26.28 5.96
C PRO A 70 -1.50 -26.34 4.66
N LEU A 71 -2.34 -25.34 4.38
CA LEU A 71 -3.19 -25.34 3.19
C LEU A 71 -2.37 -25.10 1.92
N THR A 72 -1.39 -24.18 1.97
CA THR A 72 -0.46 -23.98 0.85
C THR A 72 0.44 -25.21 0.66
N THR A 73 0.93 -25.82 1.76
CA THR A 73 1.75 -27.03 1.69
C THR A 73 1.00 -28.17 1.00
N LEU A 74 -0.24 -28.44 1.43
CA LEU A 74 -1.08 -29.49 0.85
C LEU A 74 -1.52 -29.16 -0.58
N GLY A 75 -1.80 -27.88 -0.88
CA GLY A 75 -2.19 -27.45 -2.23
C GLY A 75 -1.06 -27.54 -3.25
N VAL A 76 0.18 -27.19 -2.88
CA VAL A 76 1.33 -27.32 -3.78
C VAL A 76 1.67 -28.79 -4.03
N GLU A 77 1.61 -29.62 -2.99
CA GLU A 77 1.87 -31.07 -3.05
C GLU A 77 0.63 -31.92 -3.43
N ALA A 78 -0.45 -31.28 -3.89
CA ALA A 78 -1.67 -31.96 -4.27
C ALA A 78 -1.45 -32.91 -5.46
N GLU A 79 -2.04 -34.11 -5.37
CA GLU A 79 -1.88 -35.19 -6.35
C GLU A 79 -2.86 -35.08 -7.53
N SER A 80 -3.84 -34.18 -7.42
CA SER A 80 -4.83 -33.91 -8.46
C SER A 80 -5.24 -32.44 -8.51
N ASP A 81 -5.77 -32.00 -9.65
CA ASP A 81 -6.31 -30.64 -9.80
C ASP A 81 -7.50 -30.38 -8.89
N HIS A 82 -8.34 -31.39 -8.65
CA HIS A 82 -9.45 -31.29 -7.71
C HIS A 82 -8.96 -31.04 -6.27
N GLU A 83 -7.96 -31.80 -5.83
CA GLU A 83 -7.36 -31.61 -4.51
C GLU A 83 -6.71 -30.22 -4.37
N ARG A 84 -5.96 -29.81 -5.40
CA ARG A 84 -5.30 -28.50 -5.48
C ARG A 84 -6.31 -27.36 -5.36
N GLN A 85 -7.40 -27.44 -6.13
CA GLN A 85 -8.47 -26.45 -6.12
C GLN A 85 -9.13 -26.36 -4.74
N ARG A 86 -9.46 -27.51 -4.12
CA ARG A 86 -10.07 -27.53 -2.79
C ARG A 86 -9.20 -26.83 -1.74
N PHE A 87 -7.89 -27.12 -1.69
CA PHE A 87 -6.99 -26.48 -0.74
C PHE A 87 -6.80 -24.98 -1.02
N ALA A 88 -6.74 -24.57 -2.30
CA ALA A 88 -6.70 -23.17 -2.66
C ALA A 88 -7.94 -22.41 -2.17
N GLU A 89 -9.13 -22.97 -2.34
CA GLU A 89 -10.35 -22.33 -1.86
C GLU A 89 -10.45 -22.28 -0.33
N LEU A 90 -9.97 -23.32 0.37
CA LEU A 90 -9.86 -23.30 1.84
C LEU A 90 -8.94 -22.16 2.29
N LEU A 91 -7.79 -22.00 1.63
CA LEU A 91 -6.83 -20.93 1.94
C LEU A 91 -7.44 -19.55 1.72
N VAL A 92 -8.09 -19.32 0.59
CA VAL A 92 -8.77 -18.04 0.29
C VAL A 92 -9.82 -17.71 1.35
N ARG A 93 -10.63 -18.70 1.77
CA ARG A 93 -11.64 -18.50 2.83
C ARG A 93 -10.99 -18.15 4.18
N GLN A 94 -9.86 -18.77 4.51
CA GLN A 94 -9.15 -18.50 5.75
C GLN A 94 -8.48 -17.12 5.75
N GLU A 95 -7.85 -16.75 4.63
CA GLU A 95 -7.21 -15.45 4.48
C GLU A 95 -8.24 -14.32 4.49
N TYR A 96 -9.41 -14.52 3.87
CA TYR A 96 -10.51 -13.57 3.97
C TYR A 96 -10.90 -13.29 5.43
N ARG A 97 -11.13 -14.35 6.23
CA ARG A 97 -11.47 -14.21 7.66
C ARG A 97 -10.36 -13.54 8.47
N ARG A 98 -9.09 -13.77 8.10
CA ARG A 98 -7.94 -13.12 8.73
C ARG A 98 -7.94 -11.62 8.42
N LEU A 99 -8.10 -11.25 7.14
CA LEU A 99 -8.16 -9.87 6.69
C LEU A 99 -9.32 -9.11 7.33
N GLU A 100 -10.49 -9.73 7.51
CA GLU A 100 -11.61 -9.12 8.21
C GLU A 100 -11.25 -8.75 9.66
N LYS A 101 -10.54 -9.62 10.38
CA LYS A 101 -10.08 -9.35 11.76
C LYS A 101 -9.03 -8.24 11.79
N GLU A 102 -8.08 -8.27 10.86
CA GLU A 102 -7.04 -7.24 10.74
C GLU A 102 -7.68 -5.88 10.42
N LEU A 103 -8.66 -5.82 9.52
CA LEU A 103 -9.39 -4.61 9.19
C LEU A 103 -10.23 -4.11 10.36
N ALA A 104 -10.91 -5.01 11.08
CA ALA A 104 -11.67 -4.65 12.27
C ALA A 104 -10.76 -4.05 13.35
N PHE A 105 -9.58 -4.63 13.55
CA PHE A 105 -8.57 -4.09 14.46
C PHE A 105 -8.02 -2.74 13.98
N GLN A 106 -7.71 -2.59 12.69
CA GLN A 106 -7.22 -1.33 12.13
C GLN A 106 -8.20 -0.18 12.39
N ARG A 107 -9.50 -0.41 12.18
CA ARG A 107 -10.54 0.60 12.47
C ARG A 107 -10.56 0.98 13.95
N ALA A 108 -10.44 0.00 14.85
CA ALA A 108 -10.38 0.25 16.29
C ALA A 108 -9.12 1.01 16.69
N TYR A 109 -7.99 0.70 16.06
CA TYR A 109 -6.72 1.39 16.25
C TYR A 109 -6.81 2.86 15.79
N ASP A 110 -7.36 3.10 14.59
CA ASP A 110 -7.54 4.46 14.05
C ASP A 110 -8.43 5.31 14.95
N ALA A 111 -9.54 4.75 15.43
CA ALA A 111 -10.42 5.42 16.39
C ALA A 111 -9.72 5.68 17.74
N ALA A 112 -8.89 4.75 18.21
CA ALA A 112 -8.10 4.95 19.42
C ALA A 112 -7.08 6.07 19.25
N TRP A 113 -6.43 6.16 18.09
CA TRP A 113 -5.47 7.22 17.79
C TRP A 113 -6.10 8.61 17.85
N GLN A 114 -7.26 8.79 17.22
CA GLN A 114 -8.00 10.06 17.25
C GLN A 114 -8.38 10.48 18.67
N ARG A 115 -8.78 9.52 19.52
CA ARG A 115 -9.17 9.78 20.90
C ARG A 115 -7.97 10.10 21.80
N LEU A 116 -6.85 9.41 21.62
CA LEU A 116 -5.68 9.52 22.48
C LEU A 116 -4.75 10.67 22.07
N TYR A 117 -4.70 11.03 20.78
CA TYR A 117 -3.80 12.04 20.23
C TYR A 117 -4.51 13.03 19.29
N PRO A 118 -5.55 13.76 19.74
CA PRO A 118 -6.38 14.61 18.88
C PRO A 118 -5.64 15.81 18.26
N GLY A 119 -4.51 16.23 18.84
CA GLY A 119 -3.69 17.35 18.35
C GLY A 119 -2.59 16.95 17.37
N LEU A 120 -2.38 15.65 17.12
CA LEU A 120 -1.40 15.15 16.16
C LEU A 120 -2.14 14.74 14.89
N THR A 121 -2.04 15.56 13.85
CA THR A 121 -2.55 15.22 12.53
C THR A 121 -1.80 13.99 12.02
N PRO A 122 -2.46 12.83 11.80
CA PRO A 122 -1.82 11.71 11.15
C PRO A 122 -1.31 12.17 9.78
N LEU A 123 -0.08 11.79 9.42
CA LEU A 123 0.41 11.99 8.07
C LEU A 123 -0.54 11.26 7.13
N LYS A 124 -1.44 12.01 6.48
CA LYS A 124 -2.21 11.49 5.37
C LYS A 124 -1.20 11.19 4.28
N THR A 125 -0.81 9.92 4.13
CA THR A 125 -0.28 9.43 2.85
C THR A 125 -1.43 9.33 1.85
N THR A 126 -2.19 10.41 1.70
CA THR A 126 -2.80 10.65 0.42
C THR A 126 -1.62 10.88 -0.51
N SER A 127 -1.39 9.99 -1.47
CA SER A 127 -0.88 10.41 -2.77
C SER A 127 -1.93 11.34 -3.42
N ALA A 128 -2.36 12.40 -2.72
CA ALA A 128 -2.82 13.61 -3.33
C ALA A 128 -1.55 14.18 -3.94
N SER A 129 -1.24 13.67 -5.12
CA SER A 129 -0.18 14.21 -5.92
C SER A 129 -0.57 15.66 -6.16
N THR A 130 0.05 16.58 -5.43
CA THR A 130 -0.09 18.02 -5.67
C THR A 130 0.50 18.40 -7.03
N SER A 131 1.17 17.46 -7.70
CA SER A 131 1.64 17.65 -9.06
C SER A 131 0.46 17.93 -9.97
N ARG A 132 0.65 18.98 -10.76
CA ARG A 132 -0.33 19.50 -11.69
C ARG A 132 -0.33 18.63 -12.95
N VAL A 133 -1.52 18.30 -13.44
CA VAL A 133 -1.69 17.54 -14.70
C VAL A 133 -1.97 18.52 -15.84
N SER A 134 -1.34 18.32 -16.98
CA SER A 134 -1.65 19.01 -18.24
C SER A 134 -2.49 18.10 -19.13
N LEU A 135 -3.74 18.46 -19.35
CA LEU A 135 -4.68 17.77 -20.22
C LEU A 135 -4.82 18.51 -21.55
N PHE A 136 -4.54 17.82 -22.66
CA PHE A 136 -4.73 18.34 -24.02
C PHE A 136 -6.00 17.74 -24.62
N VAL A 137 -6.88 18.60 -25.12
CA VAL A 137 -8.23 18.25 -25.61
C VAL A 137 -8.58 19.06 -26.85
N GLN A 138 -9.55 18.58 -27.61
CA GLN A 138 -10.16 19.28 -28.74
C GLN A 138 -11.68 19.31 -28.59
N GLU A 139 -12.33 20.19 -29.32
CA GLU A 139 -13.79 20.18 -29.43
C GLU A 139 -14.29 18.90 -30.12
N ASP A 140 -15.56 18.54 -29.89
CA ASP A 140 -16.22 17.37 -30.48
C ASP A 140 -15.44 16.05 -30.26
N CYS A 141 -14.98 15.84 -29.02
CA CYS A 141 -14.11 14.72 -28.64
C CYS A 141 -14.67 13.92 -27.45
N PRO A 142 -15.52 12.90 -27.69
CA PRO A 142 -16.06 12.07 -26.61
C PRO A 142 -15.03 11.40 -25.68
N PRO A 143 -13.85 10.95 -26.17
CA PRO A 143 -12.78 10.47 -25.29
C PRO A 143 -12.22 11.57 -24.38
N CYS A 144 -12.15 12.82 -24.86
CA CYS A 144 -11.71 13.98 -24.07
C CYS A 144 -12.66 14.19 -22.89
N ASP A 145 -13.97 14.11 -23.11
CA ASP A 145 -14.98 14.30 -22.07
C ASP A 145 -14.88 13.24 -20.97
N SER A 146 -14.61 12.00 -21.38
CA SER A 146 -14.46 10.87 -20.46
C SER A 146 -13.22 11.03 -19.59
N LEU A 147 -12.08 11.39 -20.19
CA LEU A 147 -10.84 11.64 -19.44
C LEU A 147 -10.96 12.87 -18.53
N LEU A 148 -11.59 13.95 -19.01
CA LEU A 148 -11.83 15.17 -18.24
C LEU A 148 -12.65 14.88 -16.98
N ARG A 149 -13.75 14.13 -17.09
CA ARG A 149 -14.57 13.74 -15.93
C ARG A 149 -13.75 12.98 -14.89
N THR A 150 -12.92 12.04 -15.33
CA THR A 150 -12.05 11.29 -14.43
C THR A 150 -11.05 12.19 -13.72
N LEU A 151 -10.40 13.12 -14.44
CA LEU A 151 -9.42 14.04 -13.86
C LEU A 151 -10.05 15.06 -12.91
N LEU A 152 -11.25 15.56 -13.19
CA LEU A 152 -11.97 16.47 -12.29
C LEU A 152 -12.34 15.78 -10.97
N ALA A 153 -12.72 14.50 -11.01
CA ALA A 153 -13.05 13.73 -9.81
C ALA A 153 -11.85 13.54 -8.85
N GLN A 154 -10.62 13.65 -9.36
CA GLN A 154 -9.39 13.54 -8.54
C GLN A 154 -9.12 14.79 -7.69
N GLN A 155 -9.80 15.92 -7.93
CA GLN A 155 -9.66 17.17 -7.18
C GLN A 155 -8.19 17.64 -7.01
N ARG A 156 -7.37 17.42 -8.05
CA ARG A 156 -5.97 17.86 -8.12
C ARG A 156 -5.81 19.03 -9.10
N PRO A 157 -4.75 19.85 -9.00
CA PRO A 157 -4.52 20.95 -9.93
C PRO A 157 -4.42 20.48 -11.40
N LEU A 158 -5.12 21.16 -12.31
CA LEU A 158 -5.28 20.75 -13.71
C LEU A 158 -5.08 21.92 -14.68
N ASP A 159 -4.12 21.83 -15.59
CA ASP A 159 -4.03 22.68 -16.77
C ASP A 159 -4.80 22.05 -17.93
N ILE A 160 -5.80 22.74 -18.46
CA ILE A 160 -6.51 22.30 -19.66
C ILE A 160 -6.01 23.12 -20.84
N TRP A 161 -5.57 22.45 -21.89
CA TRP A 161 -5.05 23.03 -23.13
C TRP A 161 -5.98 22.68 -24.29
N LEU A 162 -6.68 23.68 -24.83
CA LEU A 162 -7.59 23.48 -25.96
C LEU A 162 -6.81 23.58 -27.28
N VAL A 163 -6.65 22.43 -27.93
CA VAL A 163 -6.02 22.27 -29.24
C VAL A 163 -6.91 22.87 -30.31
N GLY A 164 -6.27 23.58 -31.26
CA GLY A 164 -6.97 24.26 -32.34
C GLY A 164 -7.75 25.49 -31.92
N SER A 165 -7.63 25.98 -30.67
CA SER A 165 -8.38 27.15 -30.18
C SER A 165 -8.10 28.48 -30.89
N GLU A 166 -7.12 28.55 -31.78
CA GLU A 166 -6.78 29.72 -32.62
C GLU A 166 -6.49 31.02 -31.83
N GLY A 167 -6.24 30.93 -30.52
CA GLY A 167 -6.11 32.10 -29.65
C GLY A 167 -7.43 32.81 -29.34
N ASP A 168 -8.59 32.21 -29.63
CA ASP A 168 -9.90 32.77 -29.29
C ASP A 168 -10.32 32.39 -27.87
N ASP A 169 -10.16 33.32 -26.94
CA ASP A 169 -10.59 33.18 -25.53
C ASP A 169 -12.07 32.81 -25.40
N ASN A 170 -12.93 33.30 -26.31
CA ASN A 170 -14.36 33.02 -26.25
C ASN A 170 -14.64 31.55 -26.54
N ARG A 171 -13.84 30.92 -27.42
CA ARG A 171 -13.93 29.50 -27.71
C ARG A 171 -13.56 28.66 -26.50
N VAL A 172 -12.44 28.99 -25.85
CA VAL A 172 -12.00 28.34 -24.61
C VAL A 172 -13.07 28.47 -23.51
N ARG A 173 -13.66 29.66 -23.36
CA ARG A 173 -14.72 29.90 -22.37
C ARG A 173 -16.00 29.11 -22.68
N ARG A 174 -16.45 29.09 -23.93
CA ARG A 174 -17.63 28.30 -24.35
C ARG A 174 -17.40 26.81 -24.12
N TRP A 175 -16.23 26.31 -24.48
CA TRP A 175 -15.85 24.92 -24.24
C TRP A 175 -15.90 24.61 -22.74
N ALA A 176 -15.29 25.44 -21.88
CA ALA A 176 -15.30 25.22 -20.44
C ALA A 176 -16.71 25.22 -19.83
N MET A 177 -17.58 26.14 -20.26
CA MET A 177 -18.98 26.19 -19.82
C MET A 177 -19.76 24.95 -20.25
N ALA A 178 -19.58 24.49 -21.49
CA ALA A 178 -20.25 23.30 -22.01
C ALA A 178 -19.86 22.02 -21.24
N HIS A 179 -18.65 21.98 -20.68
CA HIS A 179 -18.13 20.84 -19.92
C HIS A 179 -18.27 21.01 -18.40
N GLY A 180 -18.98 22.04 -17.93
CA GLY A 180 -19.28 22.25 -16.51
C GLY A 180 -18.06 22.57 -15.64
N ILE A 181 -17.03 23.23 -16.21
CA ILE A 181 -15.87 23.67 -15.43
C ILE A 181 -16.30 24.79 -14.48
N ASP A 182 -16.11 24.59 -13.18
CA ASP A 182 -16.44 25.57 -12.15
C ASP A 182 -15.52 26.80 -12.25
N ALA A 183 -16.12 27.98 -12.47
CA ALA A 183 -15.42 29.25 -12.55
C ALA A 183 -14.65 29.57 -11.25
N LYS A 184 -15.11 29.08 -10.10
CA LYS A 184 -14.40 29.24 -8.83
C LYS A 184 -13.05 28.52 -8.87
N LEU A 185 -13.02 27.28 -9.35
CA LEU A 185 -11.77 26.50 -9.47
C LEU A 185 -10.78 27.14 -10.44
N VAL A 186 -11.29 27.82 -11.49
CA VAL A 186 -10.47 28.61 -12.41
C VAL A 186 -9.91 29.86 -11.71
N SER A 187 -10.76 30.60 -10.98
CA SER A 187 -10.33 31.82 -10.26
C SER A 187 -9.29 31.52 -9.17
N GLU A 188 -9.40 30.36 -8.52
CA GLU A 188 -8.46 29.88 -7.50
C GLU A 188 -7.22 29.21 -8.09
N HIS A 189 -7.07 29.18 -9.44
CA HIS A 189 -5.97 28.55 -10.17
C HIS A 189 -5.82 27.04 -9.93
N SER A 190 -6.82 26.40 -9.32
CA SER A 190 -6.90 24.95 -9.23
C SER A 190 -7.03 24.34 -10.64
N ILE A 191 -7.84 24.97 -11.50
CA ILE A 191 -7.91 24.67 -12.92
C ILE A 191 -7.38 25.87 -13.71
N THR A 192 -6.61 25.67 -14.78
CA THR A 192 -6.33 26.73 -15.77
C THR A 192 -6.89 26.31 -17.11
N LEU A 193 -7.30 27.30 -17.89
CA LEU A 193 -7.79 27.13 -19.24
C LEU A 193 -6.81 27.85 -20.17
N ASN A 194 -6.26 27.13 -21.14
CA ASN A 194 -5.14 27.61 -21.94
C ASN A 194 -5.34 27.31 -23.43
N HIS A 195 -4.68 28.12 -24.27
CA HIS A 195 -4.48 27.82 -25.68
C HIS A 195 -3.29 26.87 -25.84
N ASP A 196 -3.46 25.79 -26.59
CA ASP A 196 -2.38 24.83 -26.83
C ASP A 196 -1.11 25.48 -27.44
N ALA A 197 -1.29 26.37 -28.43
CA ALA A 197 -0.20 27.05 -29.14
C ALA A 197 0.93 26.11 -29.64
N GLY A 198 0.60 24.87 -30.02
CA GLY A 198 1.55 23.88 -30.54
C GLY A 198 2.21 23.00 -29.47
N ARG A 199 1.86 23.18 -28.20
CA ARG A 199 2.41 22.39 -27.08
C ARG A 199 1.99 20.92 -27.14
N TRP A 200 0.81 20.62 -27.68
CA TRP A 200 0.29 19.29 -27.90
C TRP A 200 1.18 18.47 -28.85
N LEU A 201 1.69 19.10 -29.91
CA LEU A 201 2.61 18.46 -30.83
C LEU A 201 3.96 18.15 -30.15
N LEU A 202 4.47 19.09 -29.35
CA LEU A 202 5.76 18.98 -28.67
C LEU A 202 5.76 18.00 -27.49
N LEU A 203 4.69 17.99 -26.69
CA LEU A 203 4.62 17.23 -25.43
C LEU A 203 3.71 16.01 -25.54
N GLY A 204 2.57 16.15 -26.22
CA GLY A 204 1.53 15.14 -26.34
C GLY A 204 1.75 14.11 -27.44
N GLN A 205 2.83 14.21 -28.21
CA GLN A 205 3.17 13.29 -29.30
C GLN A 205 2.01 13.09 -30.29
N SER A 206 1.24 14.16 -30.54
CA SER A 206 0.06 14.14 -31.41
C SER A 206 -1.08 13.20 -30.98
N LYS A 207 -1.11 12.77 -29.71
CA LYS A 207 -2.23 11.99 -29.16
C LYS A 207 -3.29 12.90 -28.57
N ILE A 208 -4.57 12.67 -28.89
CA ILE A 208 -5.67 13.44 -28.31
C ILE A 208 -6.84 12.52 -27.93
N PRO A 209 -7.37 12.61 -26.69
CA PRO A 209 -6.83 13.38 -25.57
C PRO A 209 -5.51 12.78 -25.05
N VAL A 210 -4.74 13.59 -24.31
CA VAL A 210 -3.59 13.10 -23.54
C VAL A 210 -3.43 13.90 -22.25
N ALA A 211 -3.19 13.20 -21.14
CA ALA A 211 -2.91 13.79 -19.83
C ALA A 211 -1.45 13.55 -19.49
N LEU A 212 -0.72 14.61 -19.16
CA LEU A 212 0.70 14.55 -18.87
C LEU A 212 0.99 15.14 -17.49
N GLU A 213 1.95 14.58 -16.79
CA GLU A 213 2.48 15.14 -15.55
C GLU A 213 3.98 15.38 -15.71
N ARG A 214 4.43 16.52 -15.20
CA ARG A 214 5.86 16.88 -15.20
C ARG A 214 6.54 16.25 -13.98
N LYS A 215 7.52 15.38 -14.22
CA LYS A 215 8.42 14.82 -13.21
C LYS A 215 9.84 15.30 -13.50
N GLY A 216 10.26 16.37 -12.82
CA GLY A 216 11.52 17.05 -13.12
C GLY A 216 11.48 17.73 -14.50
N GLU A 217 12.38 17.31 -15.40
CA GLU A 217 12.41 17.78 -16.79
C GLU A 217 11.61 16.89 -17.75
N GLN A 218 11.12 15.74 -17.28
CA GLN A 218 10.41 14.78 -18.12
C GLN A 218 8.90 14.97 -18.00
N TRP A 219 8.21 14.88 -19.14
CA TRP A 219 6.76 14.74 -19.21
C TRP A 219 6.40 13.27 -19.38
N ARG A 220 5.49 12.78 -18.56
CA ARG A 220 4.99 11.40 -18.64
C ARG A 220 3.49 11.39 -18.74
N GLU A 221 2.99 10.52 -19.60
CA GLU A 221 1.57 10.24 -19.73
C GLU A 221 1.05 9.69 -18.39
N VAL A 222 -0.03 10.29 -17.90
CA VAL A 222 -0.75 9.85 -16.71
C VAL A 222 -1.96 9.09 -17.19
N LEU A 223 -1.98 7.79 -16.92
CA LEU A 223 -3.18 6.99 -17.12
C LEU A 223 -4.16 7.30 -15.97
N PRO A 224 -5.45 7.55 -16.28
CA PRO A 224 -6.48 7.81 -15.29
C PRO A 224 -6.65 6.67 -14.27
#